data_AF-A0A1Y5DSR5-F1
#
_entry.id   AF-A0A1Y5DSR5-F1
#
_cell.length_a   1.000
_cell.length_b   1.000
_cell.length_c   1.000
_cell.angle_alpha   90.00
_cell.angle_beta   90.00
_cell.angle_gamma   90.00
#
_symmetry.space_group_name_H-M   'P 1'
#
loop_
_entity.id
_entity.type
_entity.pdbx_description
1 polymer ?
#
loop_
_entity_poly.entity_id
_entity_poly.type
_entity_poly.pdbx_seq_one_letter_code
_entity_poly.pdbx_strand_id
1 'polypeptide(L)'
;MEHTETLTESVFIKVFFVLLALTILTFLQPYLMSAELAATVGIQMFISVIKTFIIGAYYMHLKYESAVFKFVVATAVITLTIFFIILSFDAIFRNDVNDFFS
;
A
#
# COMPACT_ATOMS: atom_id res chain seq x y z
N MET A 1 -34.32 -6.75 -17.85
CA MET A 1 -33.09 -6.60 -18.65
C MET A 1 -31.98 -6.40 -17.65
N GLU A 2 -31.31 -7.49 -17.32
CA GLU A 2 -30.30 -7.56 -16.27
C GLU A 2 -29.00 -7.00 -16.86
N HIS A 3 -28.68 -5.75 -16.53
CA HIS A 3 -27.36 -5.20 -16.83
C HIS A 3 -26.36 -5.87 -15.89
N THR A 4 -25.95 -7.08 -16.27
CA THR A 4 -24.71 -7.68 -15.79
C THR A 4 -23.60 -6.76 -16.27
N GLU A 5 -23.18 -5.82 -15.42
CA GLU A 5 -21.89 -5.16 -15.57
C GLU A 5 -20.84 -6.26 -15.51
N THR A 6 -20.52 -6.84 -16.67
CA THR A 6 -19.36 -7.69 -16.84
C THR A 6 -18.18 -6.80 -16.52
N LEU A 7 -17.67 -6.89 -15.28
CA LEU A 7 -16.35 -6.37 -14.90
C LEU A 7 -15.39 -6.82 -16.00
N THR A 8 -15.13 -5.90 -16.92
CA THR A 8 -14.63 -6.30 -18.23
C THR A 8 -13.22 -6.81 -18.01
N GLU A 9 -12.91 -8.04 -18.41
CA GLU A 9 -11.58 -8.63 -18.24
C GLU A 9 -10.46 -7.68 -18.72
N SER A 10 -10.79 -6.84 -19.70
CA SER A 10 -9.94 -5.74 -20.19
C SER A 10 -9.50 -4.74 -19.10
N VAL A 11 -10.33 -4.43 -18.10
CA VAL A 11 -9.99 -3.55 -16.97
C VAL A 11 -8.97 -4.23 -16.07
N PHE A 12 -9.15 -5.51 -15.74
CA PHE A 12 -8.19 -6.26 -14.94
C PHE A 12 -6.84 -6.38 -15.63
N ILE A 13 -6.83 -6.66 -16.92
CA ILE A 13 -5.62 -6.71 -17.74
C ILE A 13 -4.94 -5.34 -17.80
N LYS A 14 -5.70 -4.25 -17.95
CA LYS A 14 -5.14 -2.90 -17.94
C LYS A 14 -4.50 -2.56 -16.60
N VAL A 15 -5.19 -2.86 -15.49
CA VAL A 15 -4.67 -2.63 -14.13
C VAL A 15 -3.45 -3.50 -13.86
N PHE A 16 -3.41 -4.74 -14.36
CA PHE A 16 -2.23 -5.61 -14.29
C PHE A 16 -1.01 -4.93 -14.88
N PHE A 17 -1.12 -4.41 -16.11
CA PHE A 17 0.00 -3.72 -16.77
C PHE A 17 0.43 -2.45 -16.03
N VAL A 18 -0.52 -1.71 -15.44
CA VAL A 18 -0.19 -0.55 -14.59
C VAL A 18 0.62 -0.98 -13.37
N LEU A 19 0.20 -2.05 -12.67
CA LEU A 19 0.94 -2.56 -11.51
C LEU A 19 2.31 -3.15 -11.90
N LEU A 20 2.39 -3.80 -13.05
CA LEU A 20 3.64 -4.33 -13.59
C LEU A 20 4.61 -3.20 -13.92
N ALA A 21 4.14 -2.13 -14.57
CA ALA A 21 4.93 -0.94 -14.84
C ALA A 21 5.40 -0.27 -13.54
N LEU A 22 4.52 -0.10 -12.54
CA LEU A 22 4.90 0.43 -11.23
C LEU A 22 5.92 -0.46 -10.51
N THR A 23 5.88 -1.77 -10.73
CA THR A 23 6.83 -2.73 -10.14
C THR A 23 8.20 -2.63 -10.78
N ILE A 24 8.25 -2.59 -12.11
CA ILE A 24 9.47 -2.33 -12.85
C ILE A 24 10.06 -0.97 -12.45
N LEU A 25 9.22 0.06 -12.31
CA LEU A 25 9.65 1.38 -11.85
C LEU A 25 10.26 1.34 -10.44
N THR A 26 9.71 0.57 -9.51
CA THR A 26 10.30 0.41 -8.16
C THR A 26 11.70 -0.21 -8.24
N PHE A 27 11.91 -1.21 -9.09
CA PHE A 27 13.24 -1.81 -9.26
C PHE A 27 14.21 -0.89 -9.97
N LEU A 28 13.75 -0.10 -10.96
CA LEU A 28 14.58 0.83 -11.72
C LEU A 28 14.90 2.12 -10.97
N GLN A 29 14.03 2.55 -10.05
CA GLN A 29 14.17 3.81 -9.31
C GLN A 29 15.56 4.02 -8.68
N PRO A 30 16.16 3.06 -7.93
CA PRO A 30 17.48 3.27 -7.33
C PRO A 30 18.62 3.35 -8.36
N TYR A 31 18.44 2.80 -9.56
CA TYR A 31 19.45 2.87 -10.64
C TYR A 31 19.36 4.18 -11.43
N LEU A 32 18.15 4.73 -11.60
CA LEU A 32 17.90 5.96 -12.36
C LEU A 32 18.08 7.23 -11.52
N MET A 33 17.78 7.14 -10.23
CA MET A 33 18.03 8.20 -9.26
C MET A 33 18.97 7.66 -8.18
N SER A 34 20.24 8.04 -8.27
CA SER A 34 21.20 7.92 -7.16
C SER A 34 20.76 8.86 -6.04
N ALA A 35 19.77 8.44 -5.28
CA ALA A 35 19.27 9.15 -4.11
C ALA A 35 19.85 8.48 -2.86
N GLU A 36 20.15 9.30 -1.85
CA GLU A 36 20.48 8.85 -0.50
C GLU A 36 19.53 7.75 -0.03
N LEU A 37 20.01 6.79 0.76
CA LEU A 37 19.25 5.60 1.16
C LEU A 37 17.86 5.98 1.72
N ALA A 38 17.80 7.03 2.54
CA ALA A 38 16.55 7.54 3.11
C ALA A 38 15.55 8.03 2.03
N ALA A 39 16.03 8.75 1.02
CA ALA A 39 15.21 9.23 -0.08
C ALA A 39 14.70 8.10 -0.98
N THR A 40 15.56 7.10 -1.24
CA THR A 40 15.17 5.87 -1.97
C THR A 40 14.07 5.11 -1.24
N VAL A 41 14.21 4.90 0.07
CA VAL A 41 13.18 4.26 0.90
C VAL A 41 11.88 5.05 0.87
N GLY A 42 11.93 6.39 1.02
CA GLY A 42 10.75 7.25 0.96
C GLY A 42 9.97 7.13 -0.35
N ILE A 43 10.68 7.16 -1.48
CA ILE A 43 10.05 7.03 -2.82
C ILE A 43 9.45 5.63 -3.00
N GLN A 44 10.14 4.57 -2.58
CA GLN A 44 9.61 3.20 -2.71
C GLN A 44 8.40 2.96 -1.83
N MET A 45 8.37 3.52 -0.60
CA MET A 45 7.19 3.51 0.27
C MET A 45 6.01 4.23 -0.38
N PHE A 46 6.23 5.38 -0.99
CA PHE A 46 5.18 6.10 -1.71
C PHE A 46 4.62 5.28 -2.89
N ILE A 47 5.48 4.66 -3.70
CA ILE A 47 5.05 3.78 -4.79
C ILE A 47 4.27 2.56 -4.25
N SER A 48 4.66 2.00 -3.11
CA SER A 48 3.96 0.90 -2.44
C SER A 48 2.53 1.27 -2.03
N VAL A 49 2.33 2.47 -1.48
CA VAL A 49 1.00 2.98 -1.13
C VAL A 49 0.11 3.10 -2.36
N ILE A 50 0.63 3.63 -3.47
CA ILE A 50 -0.13 3.74 -4.74
C ILE A 50 -0.55 2.36 -5.25
N LYS A 51 0.36 1.38 -5.28
CA LYS A 51 0.04 0.02 -5.70
C LYS A 51 -1.05 -0.59 -4.82
N THR A 52 -0.92 -0.45 -3.52
CA THR A 52 -1.89 -0.98 -2.54
C THR A 52 -3.28 -0.38 -2.78
N PHE A 53 -3.37 0.93 -3.05
CA PHE A 53 -4.62 1.59 -3.37
C PHE A 53 -5.24 1.06 -4.68
N ILE A 54 -4.44 0.90 -5.74
CA ILE A 54 -4.90 0.37 -7.03
C ILE A 54 -5.41 -1.08 -6.87
N ILE A 55 -4.68 -1.91 -6.12
CA ILE A 55 -5.09 -3.30 -5.83
C ILE A 55 -6.39 -3.33 -5.04
N GLY A 56 -6.49 -2.54 -3.98
CA GLY A 56 -7.71 -2.45 -3.16
C GLY A 56 -8.91 -1.98 -3.98
N ALA A 57 -8.74 -0.92 -4.79
CA ALA A 57 -9.82 -0.39 -5.60
C ALA A 57 -10.29 -1.36 -6.68
N TYR A 58 -9.37 -1.97 -7.44
CA TYR A 58 -9.70 -2.73 -8.64
C TYR A 58 -9.71 -4.26 -8.44
N TYR A 59 -8.68 -4.85 -7.83
CA TYR A 59 -8.60 -6.32 -7.66
C TYR A 59 -9.42 -6.85 -6.49
N MET A 60 -9.51 -6.10 -5.39
CA MET A 60 -10.42 -6.44 -4.29
C MET A 60 -11.86 -5.99 -4.55
N HIS A 61 -12.14 -5.50 -5.77
CA HIS A 61 -13.46 -5.02 -6.22
C HIS A 61 -14.06 -3.91 -5.36
N LEU A 62 -13.26 -3.33 -4.45
CA LEU A 62 -13.73 -2.40 -3.45
C LEU A 62 -14.34 -1.16 -4.09
N LYS A 63 -13.89 -0.75 -5.27
CA LYS A 63 -14.45 0.39 -6.02
C LYS A 63 -15.93 0.21 -6.36
N TYR A 64 -16.33 -1.01 -6.71
CA TYR A 64 -17.69 -1.35 -7.18
C TYR A 64 -18.60 -1.81 -6.04
N GLU A 65 -18.03 -2.07 -4.86
CA GLU A 65 -18.76 -2.48 -3.68
C GLU A 65 -19.56 -1.36 -2.99
N SER A 66 -20.47 -1.80 -2.12
CA SER A 66 -21.29 -0.92 -1.28
C SER A 66 -20.45 0.01 -0.40
N ALA A 67 -20.98 1.21 -0.11
CA ALA A 67 -20.29 2.20 0.74
C ALA A 67 -19.98 1.67 2.15
N VAL A 68 -20.81 0.78 2.68
CA VAL A 68 -20.61 0.14 3.98
C VAL A 68 -19.35 -0.74 3.97
N PHE A 69 -19.17 -1.55 2.93
CA PHE A 69 -17.99 -2.42 2.82
C PHE A 69 -16.69 -1.62 2.70
N LYS A 70 -16.71 -0.52 1.93
CA LYS A 70 -15.60 0.44 1.84
C LYS A 70 -15.24 1.00 3.22
N PHE A 71 -16.24 1.37 4.03
CA PHE A 71 -16.03 1.91 5.37
C PHE A 71 -15.45 0.89 6.34
N VAL A 72 -15.88 -0.38 6.26
CA VAL A 72 -15.33 -1.48 7.07
C VAL A 72 -13.84 -1.66 6.77
N VAL A 73 -13.47 -1.72 5.49
CA VAL A 73 -12.05 -1.86 5.09
C VAL A 73 -11.24 -0.64 5.51
N ALA A 74 -11.76 0.58 5.33
CA ALA A 74 -11.10 1.80 5.81
C ALA A 74 -10.88 1.76 7.33
N THR A 75 -11.88 1.33 8.10
CA THR A 75 -11.77 1.18 9.56
C THR A 75 -10.71 0.16 9.95
N ALA A 76 -10.62 -0.96 9.24
CA ALA A 76 -9.59 -1.97 9.47
C ALA A 76 -8.18 -1.41 9.20
N VAL A 77 -7.98 -0.70 8.08
CA VAL A 77 -6.70 -0.07 7.73
C VAL A 77 -6.30 1.02 8.75
N ILE A 78 -7.25 1.85 9.19
CA ILE A 78 -7.01 2.88 10.21
C ILE A 78 -6.61 2.23 11.53
N THR A 79 -7.36 1.22 11.96
CA THR A 79 -7.08 0.49 13.20
C THR A 79 -5.69 -0.13 13.15
N LEU A 80 -5.37 -0.84 12.06
CA LEU A 80 -4.05 -1.43 11.85
C LEU A 80 -2.94 -0.38 11.90
N THR A 81 -3.15 0.77 11.24
CA THR A 81 -2.17 1.88 11.23
C THR A 81 -1.92 2.40 12.64
N ILE A 82 -2.97 2.59 13.45
CA ILE A 82 -2.84 3.03 14.84
C ILE A 82 -2.03 2.01 15.65
N PHE A 83 -2.35 0.71 15.52
CA PHE A 83 -1.60 -0.34 16.20
C PHE A 83 -0.12 -0.35 15.78
N PHE A 84 0.18 -0.25 14.49
CA PHE A 84 1.56 -0.21 14.01
C PHE A 84 2.32 1.00 14.55
N ILE A 85 1.70 2.18 14.59
CA ILE A 85 2.32 3.39 15.15
C ILE A 85 2.63 3.20 16.63
N ILE A 86 1.63 2.78 17.42
CA ILE A 86 1.81 2.58 18.87
C ILE A 86 2.87 1.53 19.16
N LEU A 87 2.82 0.37 18.48
CA LEU A 87 3.83 -0.69 18.66
C LEU A 87 5.22 -0.22 18.25
N SER A 88 5.33 0.57 17.18
CA SER A 88 6.63 1.10 16.74
C SER A 88 7.23 2.03 17.78
N PHE A 89 6.42 2.93 18.36
CA PHE A 89 6.87 3.77 19.47
C PHE A 89 7.25 2.94 20.70
N ASP A 90 6.41 1.99 21.13
CA ASP A 90 6.70 1.12 22.27
C ASP A 90 8.02 0.35 22.10
N ALA A 91 8.25 -0.19 20.90
CA ALA A 91 9.47 -0.92 20.57
C ALA A 91 10.72 -0.04 20.63
N ILE A 92 10.65 1.19 20.11
CA ILE A 92 11.76 2.15 20.15
C ILE A 92 12.08 2.53 21.60
N PHE A 93 11.06 2.92 22.38
CA PHE A 93 11.26 3.31 23.78
C PHE A 93 11.76 2.15 24.64
N ARG A 94 11.29 0.91 24.42
CA ARG A 94 11.78 -0.26 25.16
C ARG A 94 13.21 -0.63 24.83
N ASN A 95 13.70 -0.29 23.64
CA ASN A 95 15.08 -0.58 23.28
C ASN A 95 16.05 0.34 24.04
N ASP A 96 15.72 1.64 24.16
CA ASP A 96 16.56 2.62 24.85
C ASP A 96 16.71 2.35 26.37
N VAL A 97 15.69 1.80 27.05
CA VAL A 97 15.78 1.45 28.48
C VAL A 97 16.66 0.24 28.77
N ASN A 98 16.87 -0.65 27.79
CA ASN A 98 17.68 -1.86 27.97
C ASN A 98 19.16 -1.64 27.59
N ASP A 99 19.48 -0.60 26.84
CA ASP A 99 20.87 -0.19 26.52
C ASP A 99 21.54 0.61 27.66
N PHE A 100 20.81 1.01 28.71
CA PHE A 100 21.37 1.74 29.87
C PHE A 100 22.35 0.91 30.73
N PHE A 101 22.47 -0.40 30.48
CA PHE A 101 23.34 -1.33 31.19
C PHE A 101 24.49 -1.90 30.33
N SER A 102 24.77 -1.35 29.14
CA SER A 102 25.96 -1.70 28.34
C SER A 102 27.11 -0.71 28.53
#